data_AF-A0A352EZM8-F1
#
_entry.id   AF-A0A352EZM8-F1
#
_cell.length_a   1.000
_cell.length_b   1.000
_cell.length_c   1.000
_cell.angle_alpha   90.00
_cell.angle_beta   90.00
_cell.angle_gamma   90.00
#
_symmetry.space_group_name_H-M   'P 1'
#
loop_
_entity.id
_entity.type
_entity.pdbx_description
1 polymer ?
#
loop_
_entity_poly.entity_id
_entity_poly.type
_entity_poly.pdbx_seq_one_letter_code
_entity_poly.pdbx_strand_id
1 'polypeptide(L)'
;MDTHQTNAEAATFPKDFSENARQAKDELGPAFVSSGPYVLVGLVFGFFFVAAHYFFNLIKGILEANSHSYWAWLFGVLAILSEHLGIGLIVAAIAVFFYEWGAHIKKTIERGDRLANAINLFNQMKSNEQRTDELTRAINDVDRMLTILNTQNRANEAAAATGRKALEKGLSTVIGGLPPRVDPVESKVLGEAIANCGQLIFAIESLRVMGTWPNYSYIKFLSDLLKVTVGENAEKFSALYKTKKGEQHFIVPPNAAQMADAILATQIEAIEESDSYDVISDLGSWDNKQLTKLHGATSDAVNKRDVCVRRVFNPYDMPKPLRTSKEVKDAKNYISCVLNSHLMDSRGWKGRNGSGRYDIKVLERDGFEKLKGKYSDNKDWHFGIFSHGSISVIFKVSKPDLSDMALTIDPELINAKRSIFDDAWNWATEIPADGSELTLLRDILDRWGDYCLE
;
A
#
# COMPACT_ATOMS: atom_id res chain seq x y z
N MET A 1 -32.18 -35.20 3.34
CA MET A 1 -31.42 -36.46 3.18
C MET A 1 -31.42 -36.78 1.70
N ASP A 2 -30.51 -36.15 0.95
CA ASP A 2 -30.19 -36.50 -0.43
C ASP A 2 -28.69 -36.68 -0.46
N THR A 3 -28.26 -37.94 -0.54
CA THR A 3 -26.86 -38.33 -0.63
C THR A 3 -26.36 -38.04 -2.04
N HIS A 4 -25.75 -36.87 -2.23
CA HIS A 4 -24.89 -36.63 -3.39
C HIS A 4 -23.66 -37.54 -3.28
N GLN A 5 -23.68 -38.66 -3.98
CA GLN A 5 -22.48 -39.45 -4.29
C GLN A 5 -21.60 -38.60 -5.22
N THR A 6 -20.56 -37.99 -4.65
CA THR A 6 -19.43 -37.48 -5.41
C THR A 6 -18.64 -38.68 -5.92
N ASN A 7 -18.80 -38.98 -7.20
CA ASN A 7 -17.87 -39.83 -7.94
C ASN A 7 -16.52 -39.11 -7.99
N ALA A 8 -15.67 -39.36 -6.99
CA ALA A 8 -14.26 -39.06 -7.09
C ALA A 8 -13.66 -40.02 -8.14
N GLU A 9 -13.66 -39.60 -9.40
CA GLU A 9 -12.74 -40.13 -10.39
C GLU A 9 -11.34 -39.92 -9.83
N ALA A 10 -10.73 -41.00 -9.32
CA ALA A 10 -9.35 -41.00 -8.89
C ALA A 10 -8.52 -40.42 -10.04
N ALA A 11 -7.97 -39.22 -9.85
CA ALA A 11 -7.08 -38.58 -10.79
C ALA A 11 -5.90 -39.53 -11.02
N THR A 12 -6.01 -40.36 -12.06
CA THR A 12 -4.96 -41.27 -12.47
C THR A 12 -3.76 -40.40 -12.82
N PHE A 13 -2.68 -40.56 -12.06
CA PHE A 13 -1.38 -39.98 -12.34
C PHE A 13 -1.15 -40.00 -13.85
N PRO A 14 -0.85 -38.86 -14.51
CA PRO A 14 -0.73 -38.83 -15.95
C PRO A 14 0.42 -39.76 -16.33
N LYS A 15 0.09 -40.92 -16.92
CA LYS A 15 1.06 -41.89 -17.47
C LYS A 15 2.09 -41.20 -18.37
N ASP A 16 1.68 -40.07 -18.97
CA ASP A 16 2.45 -39.15 -19.80
C ASP A 16 3.78 -38.68 -19.19
N PHE A 17 3.93 -38.51 -17.87
CA PHE A 17 5.19 -37.98 -17.33
C PHE A 17 6.36 -38.97 -17.50
N SER A 18 6.14 -40.22 -17.09
CA SER A 18 7.13 -41.29 -17.23
C SER A 18 7.37 -41.66 -18.70
N GLU A 19 6.33 -41.52 -19.53
CA GLU A 19 6.38 -41.81 -20.95
C GLU A 19 7.16 -40.75 -21.73
N ASN A 20 6.95 -39.46 -21.43
CA ASN A 20 7.70 -38.35 -22.03
C ASN A 20 9.19 -38.37 -21.66
N ALA A 21 9.52 -38.68 -20.40
CA ALA A 21 10.91 -38.80 -19.96
C ALA A 21 11.64 -39.99 -20.63
N ARG A 22 10.93 -41.11 -20.80
CA ARG A 22 11.46 -42.29 -21.51
C ARG A 22 11.62 -42.02 -23.00
N GLN A 23 10.66 -41.38 -23.64
CA GLN A 23 10.73 -41.00 -25.05
C GLN A 23 11.85 -39.99 -25.35
N ALA A 24 12.15 -39.05 -24.44
CA ALA A 24 13.27 -38.12 -24.61
C ALA A 24 14.64 -38.85 -24.62
N LYS A 25 14.80 -39.86 -23.76
CA LYS A 25 15.99 -40.72 -23.76
C LYS A 25 16.10 -41.53 -25.06
N ASP A 26 14.97 -42.03 -25.55
CA ASP A 26 14.90 -42.82 -26.77
C ASP A 26 15.13 -41.99 -28.06
N GLU A 27 15.13 -40.65 -27.99
CA GLU A 27 15.39 -39.77 -29.14
C GLU A 27 16.85 -39.32 -29.30
N LEU A 28 17.63 -39.31 -28.23
CA LEU A 28 19.06 -38.96 -28.30
C LEU A 28 19.92 -40.10 -28.87
N GLY A 29 19.54 -41.36 -28.60
CA GLY A 29 20.25 -42.53 -29.13
C GLY A 29 20.25 -42.61 -30.67
N PRO A 30 19.09 -42.46 -31.35
CA PRO A 30 18.99 -42.52 -32.79
C PRO A 30 19.86 -41.49 -33.53
N ALA A 31 20.09 -40.31 -32.97
CA ALA A 31 20.92 -39.27 -33.59
C ALA A 31 22.40 -39.69 -33.71
N PHE A 32 22.92 -40.36 -32.68
CA PHE A 32 24.28 -40.91 -32.71
C PHE A 32 24.38 -42.16 -33.60
N VAL A 33 23.32 -42.97 -33.63
CA VAL A 33 23.27 -44.17 -34.47
C VAL A 33 23.15 -43.81 -35.95
N SER A 34 22.39 -42.76 -36.30
CA SER A 34 22.20 -42.32 -37.69
C SER A 34 23.41 -41.58 -38.24
N SER A 35 23.98 -40.63 -37.48
CA SER A 35 25.08 -39.78 -37.94
C SER A 35 26.46 -40.42 -37.75
N GLY A 36 26.62 -41.27 -36.73
CA GLY A 36 27.90 -41.87 -36.34
C GLY A 36 28.66 -42.57 -37.48
N PRO A 37 28.01 -43.43 -38.30
CA PRO A 37 28.68 -44.08 -39.42
C PRO A 37 29.23 -43.09 -40.45
N TYR A 38 28.49 -42.04 -40.79
CA TYR A 38 28.92 -41.03 -41.78
C TYR A 38 30.08 -40.18 -41.26
N VAL A 39 30.02 -39.79 -39.98
CA VAL A 39 31.09 -39.05 -39.32
C VAL A 39 32.36 -39.89 -39.24
N LEU A 40 32.23 -41.16 -38.86
CA LEU A 40 33.35 -42.09 -38.80
C LEU A 40 33.98 -42.28 -40.17
N VAL A 41 33.18 -42.50 -41.21
CA VAL A 41 33.66 -42.62 -42.59
C VAL A 41 34.38 -41.35 -43.02
N GLY A 42 33.78 -40.17 -42.83
CA GLY A 42 34.40 -38.90 -43.21
C GLY A 42 35.71 -38.62 -42.48
N LEU A 43 35.80 -38.95 -41.18
CA LEU A 43 37.03 -38.85 -40.40
C LEU A 43 38.09 -39.84 -40.88
N VAL A 44 37.74 -41.11 -41.10
CA VAL A 44 38.67 -42.14 -41.57
C VAL A 44 39.27 -41.76 -42.91
N PHE A 45 38.45 -41.36 -43.89
CA PHE A 45 38.95 -40.90 -45.19
C PHE A 45 39.73 -39.59 -45.09
N GLY A 46 39.26 -38.64 -44.28
CA GLY A 46 39.95 -37.38 -44.04
C GLY A 46 41.36 -37.58 -43.49
N PHE A 47 41.50 -38.38 -42.43
CA PHE A 47 42.81 -38.73 -41.86
C PHE A 47 43.67 -39.54 -42.82
N PHE A 48 43.07 -40.44 -43.62
CA PHE A 48 43.79 -41.16 -44.66
C PHE A 48 44.42 -40.21 -45.68
N PHE A 49 43.69 -39.20 -46.16
CA PHE A 49 44.22 -38.22 -47.11
C PHE A 49 45.29 -37.31 -46.48
N VAL A 50 45.14 -36.94 -45.21
CA VAL A 50 46.19 -36.22 -44.47
C VAL A 50 47.45 -37.09 -44.31
N ALA A 51 47.30 -38.40 -44.04
CA ALA A 51 48.43 -39.32 -44.02
C ALA A 51 49.09 -39.48 -45.40
N ALA A 52 48.28 -39.54 -46.46
CA ALA A 52 48.77 -39.58 -47.85
C ALA A 52 49.56 -38.32 -48.22
N HIS A 53 49.17 -37.14 -47.73
CA HIS A 53 49.94 -35.90 -47.89
C HIS A 53 51.36 -36.05 -47.35
N TYR A 54 51.52 -36.56 -46.12
CA TYR A 54 52.84 -36.79 -45.53
C TYR A 54 53.66 -37.80 -46.36
N PHE A 55 53.02 -38.85 -46.87
CA PHE A 55 53.66 -39.85 -47.72
C PHE A 55 54.13 -39.27 -49.07
N PHE A 56 53.30 -38.46 -49.74
CA PHE A 56 53.66 -37.82 -51.00
C PHE A 56 54.79 -36.80 -50.84
N ASN A 57 54.81 -36.05 -49.73
CA ASN A 57 55.92 -35.15 -49.41
C ASN A 57 57.23 -35.91 -49.16
N LEU A 58 57.17 -37.08 -48.53
CA LEU A 58 58.33 -37.95 -48.37
C LEU A 58 58.88 -38.44 -49.72
N ILE A 59 58.01 -38.94 -50.60
CA ILE A 59 58.40 -39.39 -51.96
C ILE A 59 58.98 -38.24 -52.77
N LYS A 60 58.35 -37.07 -52.72
CA LYS A 60 58.85 -35.86 -53.38
C LYS A 60 60.29 -35.56 -52.96
N GLY A 61 60.58 -35.56 -51.67
CA GLY A 61 61.94 -35.31 -51.16
C GLY A 61 62.97 -36.31 -51.68
N ILE A 62 62.61 -37.59 -51.79
CA ILE A 62 63.48 -38.64 -52.36
C ILE A 62 63.72 -38.42 -53.86
N LEU A 63 62.70 -38.00 -54.62
CA LEU A 63 62.82 -37.77 -56.06
C LEU A 63 63.59 -36.49 -56.41
N GLU A 64 63.43 -35.42 -55.63
CA GLU A 64 64.21 -34.19 -55.77
C GLU A 64 65.70 -34.46 -55.57
N ALA A 65 66.06 -35.30 -54.59
CA ALA A 65 67.44 -35.70 -54.35
C ALA A 65 68.07 -36.49 -55.51
N ASN A 66 67.26 -37.19 -56.32
CA ASN A 66 67.71 -38.00 -57.46
C ASN A 66 67.56 -37.29 -58.82
N SER A 67 67.37 -35.96 -58.83
CA SER A 67 67.25 -35.14 -60.05
C SER A 67 66.04 -35.48 -60.96
N HIS A 68 65.00 -36.15 -60.46
CA HIS A 68 63.77 -36.44 -61.21
C HIS A 68 62.72 -35.31 -61.07
N SER A 69 63.00 -34.15 -61.66
CA SER A 69 62.23 -32.90 -61.46
C SER A 69 60.74 -33.00 -61.82
N TYR A 70 60.39 -33.70 -62.91
CA TYR A 70 58.99 -33.84 -63.33
C TYR A 70 58.14 -34.61 -62.29
N TRP A 71 58.65 -35.73 -61.78
CA TRP A 71 57.94 -36.56 -60.81
C TRP A 71 57.84 -35.86 -59.45
N ALA A 72 58.89 -35.16 -59.02
CA ALA A 72 58.86 -34.34 -57.80
C ALA A 72 57.75 -33.28 -57.84
N TRP A 73 57.58 -32.60 -58.97
CA TRP A 73 56.50 -31.63 -59.15
C TRP A 73 55.11 -32.29 -59.06
N LEU A 74 54.90 -33.42 -59.75
CA LEU A 74 53.62 -34.14 -59.73
C LEU A 74 53.25 -34.59 -58.31
N PHE A 75 54.18 -35.17 -57.55
CA PHE A 75 53.94 -35.56 -56.15
C PHE A 75 53.71 -34.35 -55.23
N GLY A 76 54.31 -33.20 -55.52
CA GLY A 76 54.03 -31.95 -54.82
C GLY A 76 52.59 -31.47 -55.02
N VAL A 77 52.07 -31.54 -56.25
CA VAL A 77 50.66 -31.22 -56.53
C VAL A 77 49.71 -32.20 -55.83
N LEU A 78 50.01 -33.51 -55.87
CA LEU A 78 49.22 -34.53 -55.19
C LEU A 78 49.22 -34.35 -53.66
N ALA A 79 50.35 -33.97 -53.06
CA ALA A 79 50.43 -33.64 -51.64
C ALA A 79 49.48 -32.49 -51.27
N ILE A 80 49.48 -31.38 -52.01
CA ILE A 80 48.61 -30.23 -51.74
C ILE A 80 47.13 -30.61 -51.88
N LEU A 81 46.77 -31.34 -52.94
CA LEU A 81 45.39 -31.78 -53.17
C LEU A 81 44.91 -32.72 -52.07
N SER A 82 45.75 -33.67 -51.64
CA SER A 82 45.40 -34.61 -50.57
C SER A 82 45.19 -33.92 -49.22
N GLU A 83 45.97 -32.89 -48.89
CA GLU A 83 45.80 -32.12 -47.66
C GLU A 83 44.45 -31.39 -47.63
N HIS A 84 44.13 -30.64 -48.70
CA HIS A 84 42.90 -29.86 -48.76
C HIS A 84 41.66 -30.76 -48.81
N LEU A 85 41.73 -31.88 -49.52
CA LEU A 85 40.65 -32.87 -49.55
C LEU A 85 40.48 -33.54 -48.18
N GLY A 86 41.58 -33.89 -47.51
CA GLY A 86 41.56 -34.48 -46.19
C GLY A 86 40.94 -33.57 -45.13
N ILE A 87 41.40 -32.32 -45.05
CA ILE A 87 40.84 -31.31 -44.15
C ILE A 87 39.37 -31.03 -44.48
N GLY A 88 39.03 -30.91 -45.77
CA GLY A 88 37.65 -30.69 -46.21
C GLY A 88 36.70 -31.79 -45.76
N LEU A 89 37.11 -33.07 -45.85
CA LEU A 89 36.31 -34.21 -45.39
C LEU A 89 36.15 -34.25 -43.86
N ILE A 90 37.19 -33.89 -43.10
CA ILE A 90 37.10 -33.80 -41.63
C ILE A 90 36.10 -32.71 -41.23
N VAL A 91 36.20 -31.53 -41.83
CA VAL A 91 35.29 -30.41 -41.55
C VAL A 91 33.85 -30.74 -41.95
N ALA A 92 33.65 -31.37 -43.11
CA ALA A 92 32.32 -31.81 -43.55
C ALA A 92 31.72 -32.86 -42.60
N ALA A 93 32.51 -33.82 -42.12
CA ALA A 93 32.07 -34.83 -41.16
C ALA A 93 31.60 -34.19 -39.84
N ILE A 94 32.37 -33.23 -39.32
CA ILE A 94 32.02 -32.49 -38.11
C ILE A 94 30.74 -31.65 -38.34
N ALA A 95 30.62 -31.00 -39.49
CA ALA A 95 29.45 -30.19 -39.81
C ALA A 95 28.15 -31.02 -39.89
N VAL A 96 28.20 -32.20 -40.53
CA VAL A 96 27.05 -33.12 -40.59
C VAL A 96 26.65 -33.60 -39.20
N PHE A 97 27.62 -33.90 -38.33
CA PHE A 97 27.34 -34.27 -36.93
C PHE A 97 26.57 -33.17 -36.19
N PHE A 98 27.05 -31.93 -36.25
CA PHE A 98 26.39 -30.82 -35.57
C PHE A 98 25.01 -30.48 -36.15
N TYR A 99 24.83 -30.63 -37.46
CA TYR A 99 23.53 -30.41 -38.10
C TYR A 99 22.48 -31.42 -37.64
N GLU A 100 22.82 -32.71 -37.65
CA GLU A 100 21.94 -33.78 -37.18
C GLU A 100 21.69 -33.67 -35.68
N TRP A 101 22.74 -33.44 -34.88
CA TRP A 101 22.61 -33.27 -33.44
C TRP A 101 21.73 -32.07 -33.07
N GLY A 102 21.90 -30.94 -33.77
CA GLY A 102 21.08 -29.74 -33.58
C GLY A 102 19.59 -29.97 -33.88
N ALA A 103 19.27 -30.74 -34.94
CA ALA A 103 17.89 -31.08 -35.29
C ALA A 103 17.18 -31.90 -34.18
N HIS A 104 17.93 -32.76 -33.48
CA HIS A 104 17.41 -33.57 -32.37
C HIS A 104 17.34 -32.80 -31.03
N ILE A 105 18.28 -31.88 -30.77
CA ILE A 105 18.25 -31.02 -29.58
C ILE A 105 16.99 -30.16 -29.57
N LYS A 106 16.61 -29.57 -30.72
CA LYS A 106 15.44 -28.70 -30.80
C LYS A 106 14.17 -29.43 -30.35
N LYS A 107 13.97 -30.68 -30.79
CA LYS A 107 12.84 -31.52 -30.38
C LYS A 107 12.88 -31.86 -28.89
N THR A 108 14.07 -32.10 -28.35
CA THR A 108 14.27 -32.39 -26.92
C THR A 108 13.91 -31.18 -26.06
N ILE A 109 14.29 -29.97 -26.48
CA ILE A 109 13.93 -28.72 -25.80
C ILE A 109 12.42 -28.49 -25.84
N GLU A 110 11.80 -28.61 -27.02
CA GLU A 110 10.34 -28.45 -27.16
C GLU A 110 9.55 -29.44 -26.27
N ARG A 111 10.05 -30.66 -26.08
CA ARG A 111 9.46 -31.63 -25.14
C ARG A 111 9.72 -31.27 -23.68
N GLY A 112 10.90 -30.73 -23.37
CA GLY A 112 11.21 -30.18 -22.04
C GLY A 112 10.25 -29.06 -21.64
N ASP A 113 9.94 -28.15 -22.56
CA ASP A 113 8.98 -27.07 -22.32
C ASP A 113 7.56 -27.60 -22.08
N ARG A 114 7.12 -28.60 -22.84
CA ARG A 114 5.82 -29.27 -22.60
C ARG A 114 5.78 -29.93 -21.22
N LEU A 115 6.87 -30.56 -20.80
CA LEU A 115 6.98 -31.18 -19.49
C LEU A 115 6.92 -30.14 -18.36
N ALA A 116 7.65 -29.04 -18.51
CA ALA A 116 7.64 -27.93 -17.55
C ALA A 116 6.24 -27.31 -17.43
N ASN A 117 5.54 -27.12 -18.55
CA ASN A 117 4.15 -26.65 -18.57
C ASN A 117 3.19 -27.63 -17.87
N ALA A 118 3.36 -28.94 -18.09
CA ALA A 118 2.56 -29.96 -17.41
C ALA A 118 2.81 -29.97 -15.88
N ILE A 119 4.06 -29.81 -15.44
CA ILE A 119 4.40 -29.69 -14.01
C ILE A 119 3.76 -28.43 -13.41
N ASN A 120 3.82 -27.29 -14.11
CA ASN A 120 3.20 -26.05 -13.66
C ASN A 120 1.68 -26.18 -13.51
N LEU A 121 1.02 -26.81 -14.49
CA LEU A 121 -0.42 -27.10 -14.42
C LEU A 121 -0.75 -28.00 -13.21
N PHE A 122 0.05 -29.04 -12.98
CA PHE A 122 -0.13 -29.93 -11.83
C PHE A 122 0.02 -29.21 -10.49
N ASN A 123 1.01 -28.32 -10.36
CA ASN A 123 1.20 -27.51 -9.16
C ASN A 123 0.03 -26.54 -8.93
N GLN A 124 -0.55 -25.97 -10.00
CA GLN A 124 -1.76 -25.16 -9.91
C GLN A 124 -2.97 -25.98 -9.46
N MET A 125 -3.16 -27.19 -9.99
CA MET A 125 -4.24 -28.08 -9.55
C MET A 125 -4.11 -28.47 -8.08
N LYS A 126 -2.89 -28.76 -7.61
CA LYS A 126 -2.62 -29.06 -6.19
C LYS A 126 -2.90 -27.86 -5.26
N SER A 127 -2.56 -26.65 -5.72
CA SER A 127 -2.89 -25.42 -5.00
C SER A 127 -4.40 -25.18 -4.94
N ASN A 128 -5.13 -25.49 -6.02
CA ASN A 128 -6.58 -25.39 -6.05
C ASN A 128 -7.26 -26.43 -5.14
N GLU A 129 -6.73 -27.64 -5.04
CA GLU A 129 -7.22 -28.68 -4.12
C GLU A 129 -7.06 -28.25 -2.64
N GLN A 130 -5.90 -27.66 -2.31
CA GLN A 130 -5.67 -27.09 -0.97
C GLN A 130 -6.63 -25.93 -0.67
N ARG A 131 -6.93 -25.09 -1.67
CA ARG A 131 -7.93 -24.01 -1.54
C ARG A 131 -9.33 -24.53 -1.32
N THR A 132 -9.73 -25.67 -1.92
CA THR A 132 -11.03 -26.28 -1.66
C THR A 132 -11.15 -26.87 -0.25
N ASP A 133 -10.07 -27.42 0.30
CA ASP A 133 -10.02 -27.88 1.69
C ASP A 133 -10.09 -26.71 2.68
N GLU A 134 -9.39 -25.61 2.39
CA GLU A 134 -9.45 -24.37 3.17
C GLU A 134 -10.84 -23.74 3.12
N LEU A 135 -11.48 -23.72 1.94
CA LEU A 135 -12.85 -23.22 1.78
C LEU A 135 -13.86 -24.09 2.55
N THR A 136 -13.68 -25.41 2.54
CA THR A 136 -14.52 -26.34 3.30
C THR A 136 -14.36 -26.13 4.80
N ARG A 137 -13.13 -25.90 5.29
CA ARG A 137 -12.89 -25.53 6.69
C ARG A 137 -13.50 -24.18 7.03
N ALA A 138 -13.36 -23.18 6.16
CA ALA A 138 -13.95 -21.86 6.35
C ALA A 138 -15.48 -21.91 6.40
N ILE A 139 -16.12 -22.73 5.57
CA ILE A 139 -17.58 -22.94 5.61
C ILE A 139 -18.01 -23.58 6.94
N ASN A 140 -17.26 -24.59 7.42
CA ASN A 140 -17.53 -25.21 8.72
C ASN A 140 -17.32 -24.24 9.90
N ASP A 141 -16.31 -23.37 9.81
CA ASP A 141 -16.05 -22.33 10.81
C ASP A 141 -17.14 -21.25 10.81
N VAL A 142 -17.66 -20.88 9.63
CA VAL A 142 -18.81 -19.96 9.50
C VAL A 142 -20.07 -20.57 10.12
N ASP A 143 -20.34 -21.86 9.89
CA ASP A 143 -21.50 -22.54 10.48
C ASP A 143 -21.40 -22.63 12.01
N ARG A 144 -20.18 -22.88 12.52
CA ARG A 144 -19.88 -22.83 13.95
C ARG A 144 -20.03 -21.43 14.53
N MET A 145 -19.57 -20.40 13.82
CA MET A 145 -19.74 -19.00 14.22
C MET A 145 -21.22 -18.60 14.24
N LEU A 146 -22.01 -18.99 13.25
CA LEU A 146 -23.47 -18.75 13.22
C LEU A 146 -24.17 -19.41 14.40
N THR A 147 -23.75 -20.62 14.78
CA THR A 147 -24.27 -21.31 15.97
C THR A 147 -23.90 -20.58 17.26
N ILE A 148 -22.67 -20.08 17.38
CA ILE A 148 -22.21 -19.28 18.53
C ILE A 148 -22.97 -17.96 18.59
N LEU A 149 -23.13 -17.26 17.46
CA LEU A 149 -23.89 -16.01 17.32
C LEU A 149 -25.36 -16.18 17.73
N ASN A 150 -26.01 -17.25 17.26
CA ASN A 150 -27.39 -17.55 17.65
C ASN A 150 -27.51 -17.86 19.16
N THR A 151 -26.50 -18.53 19.73
CA THR A 151 -26.46 -18.82 21.17
C THR A 151 -26.18 -17.55 21.99
N GLN A 152 -25.30 -16.68 21.52
CA GLN A 152 -25.01 -15.37 22.13
C GLN A 152 -26.18 -14.41 22.00
N ASN A 153 -26.91 -14.38 20.87
CA ASN A 153 -28.12 -13.57 20.75
C ASN A 153 -29.17 -14.00 21.77
N ARG A 154 -29.39 -15.30 21.95
CA ARG A 154 -30.28 -15.81 23.00
C ARG A 154 -29.79 -15.46 24.41
N ALA A 155 -28.48 -15.51 24.66
CA ALA A 155 -27.89 -15.10 25.94
C ALA A 155 -28.01 -13.59 26.18
N ASN A 156 -27.85 -12.76 25.15
CA ASN A 156 -28.01 -11.31 25.18
C ASN A 156 -29.48 -10.92 25.38
N GLU A 157 -30.43 -11.64 24.76
CA GLU A 157 -31.86 -11.46 25.00
C GLU A 157 -32.21 -11.82 26.46
N ALA A 158 -31.66 -12.91 26.99
CA ALA A 158 -31.84 -13.30 28.39
C ALA A 158 -31.17 -12.32 29.37
N ALA A 159 -30.00 -11.80 29.05
CA ALA A 159 -29.29 -10.79 29.85
C ALA A 159 -29.99 -9.43 29.77
N ALA A 160 -30.53 -9.05 28.63
CA ALA A 160 -31.37 -7.86 28.46
C ALA A 160 -32.69 -7.99 29.23
N ALA A 161 -33.31 -9.17 29.24
CA ALA A 161 -34.50 -9.46 30.04
C ALA A 161 -34.21 -9.44 31.55
N THR A 162 -33.05 -9.96 31.96
CA THR A 162 -32.58 -9.94 33.36
C THR A 162 -32.20 -8.53 33.80
N GLY A 163 -31.53 -7.77 32.92
CA GLY A 163 -31.23 -6.36 33.09
C GLY A 163 -32.49 -5.51 33.20
N ARG A 164 -33.51 -5.77 32.37
CA ARG A 164 -34.84 -5.14 32.50
C ARG A 164 -35.49 -5.43 33.84
N LYS A 165 -35.51 -6.68 34.32
CA LYS A 165 -36.10 -7.04 35.63
C LYS A 165 -35.32 -6.46 36.82
N ALA A 166 -34.00 -6.43 36.76
CA ALA A 166 -33.16 -5.82 37.79
C ALA A 166 -33.32 -4.28 37.80
N LEU A 167 -33.49 -3.68 36.62
CA LEU A 167 -33.78 -2.25 36.43
C LEU A 167 -35.21 -1.88 36.92
N GLU A 168 -36.23 -2.69 36.63
CA GLU A 168 -37.59 -2.52 37.16
C GLU A 168 -37.62 -2.57 38.69
N LYS A 169 -36.88 -3.51 39.29
CA LYS A 169 -36.75 -3.65 40.75
C LYS A 169 -35.92 -2.52 41.39
N GLY A 170 -34.93 -1.99 40.68
CA GLY A 170 -34.18 -0.79 41.09
C GLY A 170 -35.05 0.46 41.04
N LEU A 171 -35.81 0.64 39.95
CA LEU A 171 -36.75 1.75 39.74
C LEU A 171 -37.88 1.76 40.80
N SER A 172 -38.48 0.61 41.13
CA SER A 172 -39.52 0.57 42.16
C SER A 172 -39.01 0.97 43.56
N THR A 173 -37.73 0.73 43.83
CA THR A 173 -37.08 1.03 45.12
C THR A 173 -36.67 2.50 45.20
N VAL A 174 -36.29 3.11 44.08
CA VAL A 174 -35.93 4.54 44.01
C VAL A 174 -37.16 5.45 43.95
N ILE A 175 -38.26 4.98 43.34
CA ILE A 175 -39.52 5.73 43.19
C ILE A 175 -40.40 5.63 44.45
N GLY A 176 -40.18 4.63 45.31
CA GLY A 176 -40.96 4.38 46.53
C GLY A 176 -40.69 5.28 47.74
N GLY A 177 -40.46 6.60 47.56
CA GLY A 177 -40.51 7.51 48.72
C GLY A 177 -39.76 8.83 48.63
N LEU A 178 -40.06 9.70 47.66
CA LEU A 178 -39.70 11.13 47.77
C LEU A 178 -40.93 12.06 47.60
N PRO A 179 -41.03 13.12 48.43
CA PRO A 179 -42.23 13.93 48.62
C PRO A 179 -42.50 14.91 47.45
N PRO A 180 -43.73 15.44 47.36
CA PRO A 180 -44.23 16.09 46.16
C PRO A 180 -43.73 17.54 46.07
N ARG A 181 -42.86 17.84 45.11
CA ARG A 181 -42.70 19.15 44.41
C ARG A 181 -41.37 19.25 43.66
N VAL A 182 -41.16 18.37 42.68
CA VAL A 182 -40.32 18.65 41.52
C VAL A 182 -41.17 18.25 40.32
N ASP A 183 -41.29 19.11 39.31
CA ASP A 183 -42.18 18.86 38.17
C ASP A 183 -41.80 17.53 37.47
N PRO A 184 -42.77 16.63 37.19
CA PRO A 184 -42.54 15.22 36.89
C PRO A 184 -41.94 14.94 35.49
N VAL A 185 -41.85 15.93 34.62
CA VAL A 185 -41.40 15.75 33.22
C VAL A 185 -39.87 15.81 33.10
N GLU A 186 -39.20 16.68 33.85
CA GLU A 186 -37.75 16.92 33.69
C GLU A 186 -36.87 15.84 34.34
N SER A 187 -37.31 15.22 35.44
CA SER A 187 -36.53 14.12 36.07
C SER A 187 -36.63 12.79 35.30
N LYS A 188 -37.72 12.58 34.55
CA LYS A 188 -37.93 11.40 33.70
C LYS A 188 -37.03 11.43 32.46
N VAL A 189 -36.95 12.60 31.83
CA VAL A 189 -36.10 12.82 30.64
C VAL A 189 -34.62 12.67 30.98
N LEU A 190 -34.17 13.20 32.12
CA LEU A 190 -32.77 13.09 32.54
C LEU A 190 -32.38 11.66 32.95
N GLY A 191 -33.29 10.92 33.61
CA GLY A 191 -33.09 9.51 33.94
C GLY A 191 -33.07 8.59 32.71
N GLU A 192 -33.94 8.85 31.73
CA GLU A 192 -33.97 8.12 30.44
C GLU A 192 -32.69 8.37 29.62
N ALA A 193 -32.18 9.61 29.58
CA ALA A 193 -30.95 9.93 28.87
C ALA A 193 -29.73 9.19 29.45
N ILE A 194 -29.58 9.16 30.78
CA ILE A 194 -28.48 8.47 31.47
C ILE A 194 -28.54 6.95 31.22
N ALA A 195 -29.74 6.35 31.25
CA ALA A 195 -29.92 4.92 30.98
C ALA A 195 -29.62 4.55 29.52
N ASN A 196 -30.05 5.38 28.57
CA ASN A 196 -29.82 5.15 27.13
C ASN A 196 -28.34 5.25 26.76
N CYS A 197 -27.61 6.22 27.32
CA CYS A 197 -26.17 6.33 27.07
C CYS A 197 -25.38 5.18 27.71
N GLY A 198 -25.78 4.71 28.90
CA GLY A 198 -25.18 3.52 29.51
C GLY A 198 -25.39 2.25 28.66
N GLN A 199 -26.57 2.07 28.08
CA GLN A 199 -26.85 0.97 27.15
C GLN A 199 -26.02 1.08 25.86
N LEU A 200 -25.84 2.29 25.32
CA LEU A 200 -25.01 2.51 24.13
C LEU A 200 -23.54 2.16 24.39
N ILE A 201 -22.98 2.58 25.53
CA ILE A 201 -21.61 2.25 25.95
C ILE A 201 -21.46 0.73 26.07
N PHE A 202 -22.41 0.05 26.71
CA PHE A 202 -22.38 -1.40 26.87
C PHE A 202 -22.50 -2.14 25.52
N ALA A 203 -23.34 -1.65 24.60
CA ALA A 203 -23.48 -2.23 23.27
C ALA A 203 -22.18 -2.08 22.45
N ILE A 204 -21.55 -0.91 22.50
CA ILE A 204 -20.26 -0.64 21.87
C ILE A 204 -19.16 -1.55 22.44
N GLU A 205 -19.12 -1.73 23.76
CA GLU A 205 -18.15 -2.62 24.42
C GLU A 205 -18.40 -4.10 24.10
N SER A 206 -19.67 -4.51 23.97
CA SER A 206 -20.04 -5.88 23.57
C SER A 206 -19.65 -6.16 22.11
N LEU A 207 -19.81 -5.18 21.23
CA LEU A 207 -19.32 -5.26 19.85
C LEU A 207 -17.78 -5.35 19.80
N ARG A 208 -17.07 -4.73 20.76
CA ARG A 208 -15.61 -4.89 20.92
C ARG A 208 -15.20 -6.34 21.15
N VAL A 209 -15.95 -7.04 21.99
CA VAL A 209 -15.67 -8.43 22.35
C VAL A 209 -15.94 -9.39 21.18
N MET A 210 -16.86 -9.04 20.29
CA MET A 210 -17.26 -9.87 19.15
C MET A 210 -16.30 -9.82 17.96
N GLY A 211 -15.37 -8.85 17.88
CA GLY A 211 -14.31 -8.82 16.87
C GLY A 211 -14.78 -8.63 15.41
N THR A 212 -16.07 -8.32 15.17
CA THR A 212 -16.71 -8.29 13.84
C THR A 212 -16.68 -6.91 13.16
N TRP A 213 -15.97 -5.92 13.71
CA TRP A 213 -15.83 -4.59 13.12
C TRP A 213 -14.37 -4.29 12.77
N PRO A 214 -14.11 -3.48 11.73
CA PRO A 214 -12.75 -3.17 11.30
C PRO A 214 -12.06 -2.29 12.36
N ASN A 215 -11.22 -2.95 13.17
CA ASN A 215 -10.28 -2.45 14.18
C ASN A 215 -10.83 -1.96 15.54
N TYR A 216 -10.38 -2.65 16.60
CA TYR A 216 -10.52 -2.34 18.03
C TYR A 216 -10.34 -0.85 18.41
N SER A 217 -9.58 -0.09 17.62
CA SER A 217 -9.27 1.33 17.87
C SER A 217 -10.48 2.26 17.74
N TYR A 218 -11.41 2.00 16.80
CA TYR A 218 -12.59 2.86 16.61
C TYR A 218 -13.59 2.72 17.76
N ILE A 219 -13.76 1.48 18.24
CA ILE A 219 -14.61 1.16 19.40
C ILE A 219 -14.02 1.76 20.68
N LYS A 220 -12.70 1.65 20.85
CA LYS A 220 -12.01 2.28 21.98
C LYS A 220 -12.20 3.80 21.96
N PHE A 221 -12.04 4.44 20.81
CA PHE A 221 -12.28 5.88 20.65
C PHE A 221 -13.71 6.28 21.02
N LEU A 222 -14.73 5.60 20.49
CA LEU A 222 -16.13 5.88 20.81
C LEU A 222 -16.45 5.63 22.29
N SER A 223 -15.91 4.55 22.85
CA SER A 223 -16.08 4.20 24.27
C SER A 223 -15.45 5.25 25.19
N ASP A 224 -14.22 5.69 24.88
CA ASP A 224 -13.52 6.73 25.62
C ASP A 224 -14.27 8.07 25.51
N LEU A 225 -14.76 8.45 24.32
CA LEU A 225 -15.54 9.66 24.11
C LEU A 225 -16.84 9.65 24.94
N LEU A 226 -17.57 8.53 24.92
CA LEU A 226 -18.82 8.38 25.67
C LEU A 226 -18.58 8.29 27.18
N LYS A 227 -17.52 7.61 27.62
CA LYS A 227 -17.16 7.53 29.03
C LYS A 227 -16.86 8.92 29.61
N VAL A 228 -16.03 9.69 28.91
CA VAL A 228 -15.64 11.04 29.35
C VAL A 228 -16.83 12.01 29.25
N THR A 229 -17.58 11.99 28.16
CA THR A 229 -18.63 12.99 27.93
C THR A 229 -19.92 12.66 28.65
N VAL A 230 -20.33 11.39 28.70
CA VAL A 230 -21.61 10.99 29.30
C VAL A 230 -21.41 10.50 30.73
N GLY A 231 -20.46 9.59 30.95
CA GLY A 231 -20.23 8.97 32.26
C GLY A 231 -19.86 10.01 33.32
N GLU A 232 -18.82 10.80 33.09
CA GLU A 232 -18.36 11.81 34.06
C GLU A 232 -19.40 12.91 34.30
N ASN A 233 -20.15 13.29 33.27
CA ASN A 233 -21.25 14.24 33.43
C ASN A 233 -22.39 13.68 34.28
N ALA A 234 -22.77 12.42 34.06
CA ALA A 234 -23.80 11.78 34.87
C ALA A 234 -23.40 11.72 36.36
N GLU A 235 -22.11 11.46 36.64
CA GLU A 235 -21.57 11.51 38.01
C GLU A 235 -21.64 12.91 38.61
N LYS A 236 -21.23 13.94 37.85
CA LYS A 236 -21.30 15.34 38.29
C LYS A 236 -22.73 15.82 38.53
N PHE A 237 -23.67 15.44 37.67
CA PHE A 237 -25.09 15.73 37.87
C PHE A 237 -25.65 14.99 39.09
N SER A 238 -25.26 13.73 39.30
CA SER A 238 -25.63 12.96 40.50
C SER A 238 -25.07 13.61 41.78
N ALA A 239 -23.83 14.09 41.74
CA ALA A 239 -23.20 14.81 42.85
C ALA A 239 -23.94 16.11 43.15
N LEU A 240 -24.23 16.93 42.14
CA LEU A 240 -25.01 18.17 42.28
C LEU A 240 -26.37 17.91 42.94
N TYR A 241 -27.06 16.86 42.49
CA TYR A 241 -28.36 16.45 43.04
C TYR A 241 -28.27 16.04 44.51
N LYS A 242 -27.24 15.26 44.88
CA LYS A 242 -27.04 14.75 46.24
C LYS A 242 -26.64 15.85 47.22
N THR A 243 -25.73 16.73 46.84
CA THR A 243 -25.20 17.76 47.74
C THR A 243 -26.12 18.98 47.84
N LYS A 244 -26.98 19.22 46.84
CA LYS A 244 -27.86 20.39 46.71
C LYS A 244 -27.13 21.74 46.89
N LYS A 245 -25.82 21.75 46.73
CA LYS A 245 -24.92 22.89 46.92
C LYS A 245 -23.69 22.72 46.03
N GLY A 246 -23.22 23.85 45.50
CA GLY A 246 -21.99 23.94 44.69
C GLY A 246 -22.28 24.06 43.19
N GLU A 247 -21.31 24.62 42.47
CA GLU A 247 -21.27 24.65 41.01
C GLU A 247 -20.58 23.37 40.51
N GLN A 248 -21.14 22.73 39.48
CA GLN A 248 -20.52 21.57 38.83
C GLN A 248 -20.39 21.86 37.33
N HIS A 249 -19.17 21.81 36.82
CA HIS A 249 -18.90 22.04 35.41
C HIS A 249 -19.14 20.78 34.60
N PHE A 250 -20.04 20.83 33.62
CA PHE A 250 -20.26 19.75 32.68
C PHE A 250 -19.22 19.77 31.55
N ILE A 251 -18.89 18.58 31.06
CA ILE A 251 -17.94 18.31 29.98
C ILE A 251 -18.75 18.25 28.68
N VAL A 252 -18.55 19.21 27.79
CA VAL A 252 -19.13 19.16 26.44
C VAL A 252 -18.20 18.30 25.57
N PRO A 253 -18.72 17.46 24.66
CA PRO A 253 -17.85 16.73 23.75
C PRO A 253 -17.00 17.73 22.94
N PRO A 254 -15.73 17.40 22.67
CA PRO A 254 -14.91 18.23 21.81
C PRO A 254 -15.59 18.41 20.46
N ASN A 255 -15.46 19.60 19.87
CA ASN A 255 -15.94 19.84 18.51
C ASN A 255 -15.10 19.03 17.50
N ALA A 256 -15.57 18.97 16.25
CA ALA A 256 -14.89 18.21 15.19
C ALA A 256 -13.41 18.57 15.05
N ALA A 257 -13.10 19.87 15.03
CA ALA A 257 -11.73 20.35 14.93
C ALA A 257 -10.84 19.91 16.11
N GLN A 258 -11.36 19.90 17.34
CA GLN A 258 -10.62 19.41 18.51
C GLN A 258 -10.38 17.90 18.47
N MET A 259 -11.32 17.12 17.94
CA MET A 259 -11.13 15.69 17.73
C MET A 259 -10.11 15.41 16.62
N ALA A 260 -10.23 16.10 15.48
CA ALA A 260 -9.29 16.02 14.37
C ALA A 260 -7.88 16.42 14.82
N ASP A 261 -7.74 17.50 15.60
CA ASP A 261 -6.47 17.93 16.21
C ASP A 261 -5.82 16.80 17.00
N ALA A 262 -6.58 16.16 17.91
CA ALA A 262 -6.06 15.06 18.72
C ALA A 262 -5.70 13.82 17.90
N ILE A 263 -6.53 13.45 16.91
CA ILE A 263 -6.27 12.29 16.03
C ILE A 263 -5.00 12.52 15.23
N LEU A 264 -4.90 13.65 14.53
CA LEU A 264 -3.74 13.99 13.69
C LEU A 264 -2.47 14.15 14.54
N ALA A 265 -2.57 14.76 15.74
CA ALA A 265 -1.46 14.83 16.69
C ALA A 265 -0.96 13.44 17.07
N THR A 266 -1.87 12.51 17.39
CA THR A 266 -1.53 11.13 17.72
C THR A 266 -0.83 10.42 16.56
N GLN A 267 -1.24 10.70 15.31
CA GLN A 267 -0.57 10.14 14.14
C GLN A 267 0.86 10.68 14.02
N ILE A 268 1.07 12.00 14.17
CA ILE A 268 2.43 12.58 14.21
C ILE A 268 3.25 12.03 15.37
N GLU A 269 2.64 11.78 16.52
CA GLU A 269 3.32 11.18 17.67
C GLU A 269 3.77 9.74 17.42
N ALA A 270 3.11 9.02 16.51
CA ALA A 270 3.48 7.67 16.11
C ALA A 270 4.49 7.61 14.95
N ILE A 271 4.88 8.75 14.38
CA ILE A 271 5.92 8.85 13.35
C ILE A 271 7.30 8.59 13.98
N GLU A 272 8.09 7.72 13.36
CA GLU A 272 9.44 7.34 13.80
C GLU A 272 10.54 8.18 13.11
N GLU A 273 11.80 7.93 13.44
CA GLU A 273 12.93 8.60 12.80
C GLU A 273 13.02 8.21 11.32
N SER A 274 13.22 9.18 10.43
CA SER A 274 13.22 9.05 8.95
C SER A 274 11.85 9.00 8.27
N ASP A 275 10.75 8.97 9.02
CA ASP A 275 9.42 9.08 8.46
C ASP A 275 9.09 10.52 8.02
N SER A 276 7.97 10.69 7.30
CA SER A 276 7.54 11.99 6.77
C SER A 276 6.05 12.25 6.92
N TYR A 277 5.71 13.54 6.98
CA TYR A 277 4.34 14.03 6.87
C TYR A 277 4.23 15.08 5.76
N ASP A 278 3.51 14.72 4.69
CA ASP A 278 3.29 15.57 3.52
C ASP A 278 1.83 15.99 3.46
N VAL A 279 1.55 17.30 3.43
CA VAL A 279 0.18 17.81 3.56
C VAL A 279 -0.11 19.00 2.65
N ILE A 280 -1.22 18.91 1.90
CA ILE A 280 -1.86 20.07 1.30
C ILE A 280 -2.96 20.51 2.26
N SER A 281 -2.83 21.72 2.79
CA SER A 281 -3.70 22.26 3.83
C SER A 281 -4.54 23.40 3.30
N ASP A 282 -5.83 23.35 3.60
CA ASP A 282 -6.67 24.54 3.58
C ASP A 282 -6.29 25.42 4.79
N LEU A 283 -6.31 26.74 4.58
CA LEU A 283 -6.12 27.75 5.61
C LEU A 283 -7.33 27.84 6.54
N GLY A 284 -8.53 27.48 6.07
CA GLY A 284 -9.74 27.47 6.88
C GLY A 284 -9.67 26.55 8.09
N SER A 285 -8.93 25.44 8.00
CA SER A 285 -8.79 24.46 9.09
C SER A 285 -7.88 24.91 10.24
N TRP A 286 -7.21 26.05 10.09
CA TRP A 286 -6.37 26.68 11.12
C TRP A 286 -7.11 27.78 11.88
N ASP A 287 -8.40 28.00 11.57
CA ASP A 287 -9.15 29.10 12.16
C ASP A 287 -9.29 28.92 13.68
N ASN A 288 -9.36 30.04 14.40
CA ASN A 288 -9.50 30.07 15.87
C ASN A 288 -8.43 29.27 16.63
N LYS A 289 -7.22 29.12 16.07
CA LYS A 289 -6.15 28.28 16.65
C LYS A 289 -6.60 26.83 16.86
N GLN A 290 -7.42 26.33 15.96
CA GLN A 290 -7.65 24.90 15.83
C GLN A 290 -6.32 24.23 15.44
N LEU A 291 -6.16 22.94 15.74
CA LEU A 291 -4.95 22.17 15.44
C LEU A 291 -3.69 22.46 16.30
N THR A 292 -3.86 23.02 17.51
CA THR A 292 -2.73 23.30 18.42
C THR A 292 -1.97 22.05 18.88
N LYS A 293 -2.65 20.92 19.10
CA LYS A 293 -1.97 19.68 19.52
C LYS A 293 -1.16 19.10 18.37
N LEU A 294 -1.72 19.09 17.16
CA LEU A 294 -1.03 18.69 15.94
C LEU A 294 0.20 19.54 15.72
N HIS A 295 0.08 20.85 15.90
CA HIS A 295 1.21 21.76 15.78
C HIS A 295 2.31 21.47 16.81
N GLY A 296 1.95 21.26 18.08
CA GLY A 296 2.89 20.86 19.13
C GLY A 296 3.56 19.51 18.85
N ALA A 297 2.78 18.50 18.45
CA ALA A 297 3.28 17.19 18.06
C ALA A 297 4.24 17.26 16.86
N THR A 298 3.95 18.14 15.90
CA THR A 298 4.82 18.41 14.74
C THR A 298 6.15 19.00 15.17
N SER A 299 6.13 20.01 16.05
CA SER A 299 7.35 20.58 16.63
C SER A 299 8.20 19.51 17.32
N ASP A 300 7.57 18.68 18.14
CA ASP A 300 8.24 17.58 18.85
C ASP A 300 8.79 16.53 17.88
N ALA A 301 8.05 16.16 16.84
CA ALA A 301 8.51 15.21 15.83
C ALA A 301 9.75 15.73 15.08
N VAL A 302 9.72 16.99 14.64
CA VAL A 302 10.84 17.61 13.93
C VAL A 302 12.05 17.72 14.85
N ASN A 303 11.89 18.32 16.04
CA ASN A 303 12.99 18.64 16.94
C ASN A 303 13.56 17.42 17.67
N LYS A 304 12.73 16.44 18.01
CA LYS A 304 13.13 15.30 18.85
C LYS A 304 13.30 14.01 18.06
N ARG A 305 12.72 13.86 16.88
CA ARG A 305 12.75 12.60 16.10
C ARG A 305 13.25 12.77 14.67
N ASP A 306 13.74 13.96 14.32
CA ASP A 306 14.30 14.23 12.99
C ASP A 306 13.31 13.95 11.84
N VAL A 307 12.01 14.13 12.10
CA VAL A 307 10.94 13.94 11.12
C VAL A 307 10.93 15.08 10.10
N CYS A 308 10.67 14.75 8.83
CA CYS A 308 10.48 15.73 7.76
C CYS A 308 8.99 16.03 7.57
N VAL A 309 8.60 17.29 7.71
CA VAL A 309 7.23 17.73 7.45
C VAL A 309 7.21 18.75 6.33
N ARG A 310 6.48 18.44 5.26
CA ARG A 310 6.32 19.31 4.08
C ARG A 310 4.86 19.76 3.98
N ARG A 311 4.62 21.06 4.06
CA ARG A 311 3.26 21.64 4.02
C ARG A 311 3.10 22.59 2.84
N VAL A 312 2.09 22.33 2.01
CA VAL A 312 1.62 23.26 0.98
C VAL A 312 0.31 23.87 1.46
N PHE A 313 0.25 25.20 1.53
CA PHE A 313 -1.01 25.91 1.76
C PHE A 313 -1.70 26.23 0.44
N ASN A 314 -2.99 25.91 0.35
CA ASN A 314 -3.84 26.29 -0.77
C ASN A 314 -4.80 27.43 -0.37
N PRO A 315 -4.50 28.69 -0.72
CA PRO A 315 -5.35 29.82 -0.35
C PRO A 315 -6.63 29.94 -1.20
N TYR A 316 -6.74 29.18 -2.30
CA TYR A 316 -7.88 29.27 -3.22
C TYR A 316 -9.06 28.38 -2.84
N ASP A 317 -8.91 27.53 -1.81
CA ASP A 317 -9.98 26.67 -1.30
C ASP A 317 -10.78 27.34 -0.16
N MET A 318 -10.95 28.65 -0.22
CA MET A 318 -11.68 29.38 0.82
C MET A 318 -13.20 29.14 0.67
N PRO A 319 -13.91 28.85 1.77
CA PRO A 319 -15.28 28.34 1.73
C PRO A 319 -16.35 29.31 1.17
N LYS A 320 -16.01 30.58 0.92
CA LYS A 320 -16.95 31.59 0.41
C LYS A 320 -16.29 32.57 -0.56
N PRO A 321 -16.96 32.92 -1.68
CA PRO A 321 -16.52 34.03 -2.52
C PRO A 321 -16.60 35.33 -1.71
N LEU A 322 -15.50 36.08 -1.72
CA LEU A 322 -15.41 37.38 -1.06
C LEU A 322 -16.06 38.42 -1.96
N ARG A 323 -16.99 39.22 -1.45
CA ARG A 323 -17.80 40.14 -2.26
C ARG A 323 -17.43 41.60 -2.05
N THR A 324 -16.71 41.90 -0.99
CA THR A 324 -16.37 43.26 -0.59
C THR A 324 -14.87 43.41 -0.36
N SER A 325 -14.34 44.60 -0.61
CA SER A 325 -12.94 44.92 -0.32
C SER A 325 -12.59 44.73 1.16
N LYS A 326 -13.58 44.87 2.06
CA LYS A 326 -13.43 44.60 3.49
C LYS A 326 -13.21 43.11 3.74
N GLU A 327 -14.03 42.23 3.16
CA GLU A 327 -13.87 40.77 3.29
C GLU A 327 -12.54 40.28 2.71
N VAL A 328 -12.11 40.84 1.57
CA VAL A 328 -10.79 40.57 0.99
C VAL A 328 -9.68 40.97 1.97
N LYS A 329 -9.76 42.18 2.55
CA LYS A 329 -8.77 42.66 3.52
C LYS A 329 -8.74 41.79 4.78
N ASP A 330 -9.90 41.42 5.32
CA ASP A 330 -10.02 40.58 6.51
C ASP A 330 -9.45 39.18 6.24
N ALA A 331 -9.71 38.60 5.07
CA ALA A 331 -9.13 37.34 4.65
C ALA A 331 -7.61 37.44 4.44
N LYS A 332 -7.09 38.49 3.79
CA LYS A 332 -5.63 38.71 3.67
C LYS A 332 -4.96 38.77 5.04
N ASN A 333 -5.56 39.48 6.00
CA ASN A 333 -5.04 39.57 7.36
C ASN A 333 -5.05 38.21 8.06
N TYR A 334 -6.13 37.43 7.90
CA TYR A 334 -6.24 36.09 8.44
C TYR A 334 -5.18 35.14 7.87
N ILE A 335 -5.06 35.07 6.53
CA ILE A 335 -4.07 34.22 5.86
C ILE A 335 -2.65 34.63 6.28
N SER A 336 -2.38 35.94 6.35
CA SER A 336 -1.09 36.46 6.84
C SER A 336 -0.80 35.98 8.26
N CYS A 337 -1.80 36.01 9.15
CA CYS A 337 -1.66 35.58 10.53
C CYS A 337 -1.30 34.08 10.62
N VAL A 338 -2.02 33.22 9.90
CA VAL A 338 -1.80 31.77 9.88
C VAL A 338 -0.41 31.45 9.32
N LEU A 339 -0.07 31.98 8.15
CA LEU A 339 1.22 31.72 7.50
C LEU A 339 2.39 32.25 8.33
N ASN A 340 2.28 33.47 8.88
CA ASN A 340 3.31 34.03 9.74
C ASN A 340 3.50 33.19 11.01
N SER A 341 2.44 32.66 11.62
CA SER A 341 2.59 31.74 12.77
C SER A 341 3.47 30.56 12.37
N HIS A 342 3.10 29.85 11.30
CA HIS A 342 3.86 28.69 10.85
C HIS A 342 5.30 28.99 10.47
N LEU A 343 5.59 30.16 9.89
CA LEU A 343 6.95 30.59 9.55
C LEU A 343 7.78 30.94 10.80
N MET A 344 7.18 31.64 11.77
CA MET A 344 7.87 31.94 13.02
C MET A 344 8.17 30.66 13.80
N ASP A 345 7.24 29.70 13.78
CA ASP A 345 7.40 28.40 14.42
C ASP A 345 8.50 27.58 13.72
N SER A 346 8.53 27.53 12.37
CA SER A 346 9.51 26.75 11.61
C SER A 346 10.96 27.20 11.81
N ARG A 347 11.20 28.50 12.03
CA ARG A 347 12.56 29.04 12.27
C ARG A 347 13.24 28.44 13.50
N GLY A 348 12.44 28.08 14.51
CA GLY A 348 12.92 27.47 15.75
C GLY A 348 13.09 25.96 15.66
N TRP A 349 12.55 25.32 14.62
CA TRP A 349 12.48 23.86 14.54
C TRP A 349 13.64 23.31 13.71
N LYS A 350 14.56 22.62 14.37
CA LYS A 350 15.70 21.97 13.73
C LYS A 350 15.87 20.59 14.34
N GLY A 351 15.94 19.58 13.50
CA GLY A 351 16.22 18.22 13.93
C GLY A 351 17.57 18.11 14.66
N ARG A 352 17.69 17.14 15.58
CA ARG A 352 18.91 16.90 16.37
C ARG A 352 20.12 16.66 15.47
N ASN A 353 19.89 16.01 14.33
CA ASN A 353 20.91 15.66 13.35
C ASN A 353 20.91 16.59 12.13
N GLY A 354 20.06 17.64 12.14
CA GLY A 354 19.85 18.54 11.00
C GLY A 354 19.01 17.93 9.87
N SER A 355 18.51 16.70 10.01
CA SER A 355 17.64 16.03 9.04
C SER A 355 16.16 16.36 9.25
N GLY A 356 15.74 16.59 10.49
CA GLY A 356 14.39 17.08 10.79
C GLY A 356 14.18 18.50 10.28
N ARG A 357 13.11 18.70 9.50
CA ARG A 357 12.76 20.01 8.91
C ARG A 357 11.25 20.19 8.80
N TYR A 358 10.84 21.46 8.88
CA TYR A 358 9.46 21.87 8.65
C TYR A 358 9.41 22.89 7.51
N ASP A 359 9.13 22.39 6.31
CA ASP A 359 9.16 23.16 5.08
C ASP A 359 7.74 23.60 4.70
N ILE A 360 7.58 24.88 4.38
CA ILE A 360 6.28 25.47 4.03
C ILE A 360 6.37 26.12 2.64
N LYS A 361 5.37 25.84 1.82
CA LYS A 361 5.16 26.52 0.54
C LYS A 361 3.71 26.98 0.39
N VAL A 362 3.49 27.96 -0.48
CA VAL A 362 2.15 28.45 -0.83
C VAL A 362 1.89 28.17 -2.30
N LEU A 363 0.77 27.52 -2.59
CA LEU A 363 0.35 27.23 -3.95
C LEU A 363 -0.34 28.46 -4.55
N GLU A 364 0.32 29.10 -5.53
CA GLU A 364 -0.25 30.24 -6.27
C GLU A 364 -1.29 29.79 -7.31
N ARG A 365 -2.08 30.74 -7.82
CA ARG A 365 -3.17 30.52 -8.80
C ARG A 365 -2.73 29.65 -9.96
N ASP A 366 -1.63 30.01 -10.62
CA ASP A 366 -1.13 29.30 -11.80
C ASP A 366 -0.75 27.85 -11.48
N GLY A 367 -0.20 27.61 -10.29
CA GLY A 367 0.10 26.26 -9.80
C GLY A 367 -1.18 25.47 -9.51
N PHE A 368 -2.18 26.11 -8.90
CA PHE A 368 -3.46 25.50 -8.60
C PHE A 368 -4.27 25.16 -9.87
N GLU A 369 -4.33 26.06 -10.84
CA GLU A 369 -5.02 25.80 -12.12
C GLU A 369 -4.32 24.70 -12.93
N LYS A 370 -2.98 24.61 -12.88
CA LYS A 370 -2.24 23.48 -13.45
C LYS A 370 -2.59 22.16 -12.76
N LEU A 371 -2.69 22.14 -11.43
CA LEU A 371 -3.11 20.94 -10.69
C LEU A 371 -4.53 20.53 -11.07
N LYS A 372 -5.46 21.49 -11.09
CA LYS A 372 -6.86 21.23 -11.44
C LYS A 372 -7.02 20.73 -12.87
N GLY A 373 -6.23 21.27 -13.81
CA GLY A 373 -6.19 20.79 -15.19
C GLY A 373 -5.63 19.36 -15.31
N LYS A 374 -4.58 19.04 -14.55
CA LYS A 374 -3.95 17.70 -14.55
C LYS A 374 -4.79 16.64 -13.82
N TYR A 375 -5.51 17.04 -12.77
CA TYR A 375 -6.26 16.17 -11.88
C TYR A 375 -7.74 16.62 -11.78
N SER A 376 -8.41 16.75 -12.93
CA SER A 376 -9.77 17.30 -13.05
C SER A 376 -10.81 16.58 -12.19
N ASP A 377 -10.61 15.28 -11.95
CA ASP A 377 -11.56 14.45 -11.20
C ASP A 377 -11.36 14.56 -9.68
N ASN A 378 -10.30 15.23 -9.23
CA ASN A 378 -10.03 15.40 -7.81
C ASN A 378 -10.82 16.58 -7.23
N LYS A 379 -11.69 16.28 -6.26
CA LYS A 379 -12.47 17.28 -5.51
C LYS A 379 -11.86 17.60 -4.15
N ASP A 380 -10.93 16.77 -3.67
CA ASP A 380 -10.34 16.88 -2.34
C ASP A 380 -8.90 17.40 -2.46
N TRP A 381 -8.74 18.71 -2.26
CA TRP A 381 -7.44 19.38 -2.27
C TRP A 381 -6.82 19.49 -0.88
N HIS A 382 -7.59 19.23 0.17
CA HIS A 382 -7.08 19.16 1.54
C HIS A 382 -6.87 17.69 1.96
N PHE A 383 -5.61 17.28 2.08
CA PHE A 383 -5.24 15.97 2.58
C PHE A 383 -3.82 15.94 3.18
N GLY A 384 -3.60 15.02 4.11
CA GLY A 384 -2.28 14.72 4.70
C GLY A 384 -1.90 13.26 4.50
N ILE A 385 -0.64 13.01 4.12
CA ILE A 385 -0.03 11.70 3.93
C ILE A 385 0.99 11.49 5.06
N PHE A 386 0.71 10.54 5.93
CA PHE A 386 1.59 10.12 7.03
C PHE A 386 2.34 8.88 6.57
N SER A 387 3.66 8.95 6.49
CA SER A 387 4.51 7.78 6.20
C SER A 387 4.97 7.18 7.54
N HIS A 388 4.81 5.87 7.71
CA HIS A 388 5.21 5.08 8.88
C HIS A 388 6.02 3.87 8.41
N GLY A 389 7.33 4.03 8.26
CA GLY A 389 8.22 3.05 7.65
C GLY A 389 7.75 2.64 6.26
N SER A 390 7.32 1.39 6.09
CA SER A 390 6.82 0.85 4.81
C SER A 390 5.34 1.11 4.55
N ILE A 391 4.60 1.66 5.52
CA ILE A 391 3.16 1.89 5.42
C ILE A 391 2.93 3.40 5.27
N SER A 392 1.92 3.79 4.52
CA SER A 392 1.46 5.17 4.47
C SER A 392 -0.03 5.22 4.72
N VAL A 393 -0.48 6.33 5.28
CA VAL A 393 -1.88 6.55 5.65
C VAL A 393 -2.29 7.95 5.19
N ILE A 394 -3.48 8.08 4.64
CA ILE A 394 -4.02 9.37 4.20
C ILE A 394 -5.23 9.77 5.00
N PHE A 395 -5.21 11.00 5.47
CA PHE A 395 -6.38 11.72 5.96
C PHE A 395 -6.81 12.73 4.90
N LYS A 396 -8.02 12.57 4.35
CA LYS A 396 -8.65 13.55 3.46
C LYS A 396 -9.63 14.38 4.28
N VAL A 397 -9.71 15.67 3.99
CA VAL A 397 -10.64 16.59 4.63
C VAL A 397 -11.63 17.06 3.57
N SER A 398 -12.91 16.76 3.76
CA SER A 398 -13.97 17.15 2.83
C SER A 398 -14.71 18.41 3.28
N LYS A 399 -14.53 18.83 4.55
CA LYS A 399 -15.08 20.09 5.08
C LYS A 399 -14.02 20.87 5.87
N PRO A 400 -13.88 22.20 5.66
CA PRO A 400 -12.85 23.02 6.32
C PRO A 400 -12.89 23.00 7.85
N ASP A 401 -14.08 22.82 8.45
CA ASP A 401 -14.29 22.72 9.91
C ASP A 401 -13.88 21.35 10.49
N LEU A 402 -13.31 20.48 9.66
CA LEU A 402 -12.84 19.13 10.00
C LEU A 402 -13.96 18.19 10.47
N SER A 403 -15.23 18.53 10.21
CA SER A 403 -16.38 17.69 10.55
C SER A 403 -16.56 16.48 9.63
N ASP A 404 -15.83 16.45 8.51
CA ASP A 404 -15.85 15.34 7.56
C ASP A 404 -14.43 15.02 7.10
N MET A 405 -13.92 13.90 7.59
CA MET A 405 -12.58 13.40 7.30
C MET A 405 -12.65 11.92 6.92
N ALA A 406 -11.89 11.54 5.90
CA ALA A 406 -11.77 10.15 5.46
C ALA A 406 -10.34 9.64 5.70
N LEU A 407 -10.23 8.42 6.21
CA LEU A 407 -8.97 7.70 6.39
C LEU A 407 -8.83 6.63 5.30
N THR A 408 -7.66 6.52 4.67
CA THR A 408 -7.37 5.40 3.76
C THR A 408 -5.94 4.90 3.90
N ILE A 409 -5.77 3.60 3.71
CA ILE A 409 -4.49 2.88 3.64
C ILE A 409 -4.28 2.22 2.27
N ASP A 410 -5.16 2.52 1.30
CA ASP A 410 -5.10 1.97 -0.05
C ASP A 410 -3.85 2.48 -0.79
N PRO A 411 -2.90 1.61 -1.16
CA PRO A 411 -1.66 2.00 -1.83
C PRO A 411 -1.87 2.76 -3.14
N GLU A 412 -2.90 2.45 -3.93
CA GLU A 412 -3.16 3.13 -5.20
C GLU A 412 -3.60 4.57 -4.97
N LEU A 413 -4.52 4.79 -4.03
CA LEU A 413 -4.95 6.12 -3.62
C LEU A 413 -3.80 6.91 -2.98
N ILE A 414 -2.94 6.24 -2.23
CA ILE A 414 -1.75 6.86 -1.63
C ILE A 414 -0.80 7.37 -2.70
N ASN A 415 -0.46 6.52 -3.67
CA ASN A 415 0.45 6.89 -4.75
C ASN A 415 -0.14 8.01 -5.61
N ALA A 416 -1.45 7.96 -5.90
CA ALA A 416 -2.13 9.03 -6.62
C ALA A 416 -2.06 10.37 -5.88
N LYS A 417 -2.33 10.37 -4.56
CA LYS A 417 -2.26 11.59 -3.74
C LYS A 417 -0.82 12.09 -3.54
N ARG A 418 0.16 11.19 -3.47
CA ARG A 418 1.58 11.54 -3.43
C ARG A 418 2.01 12.24 -4.71
N SER A 419 1.58 11.75 -5.88
CA SER A 419 1.82 12.44 -7.17
C SER A 419 1.20 13.85 -7.20
N ILE A 420 -0.03 14.00 -6.69
CA ILE A 420 -0.67 15.32 -6.57
C ILE A 420 0.15 16.24 -5.65
N PHE A 421 0.59 15.73 -4.50
CA PHE A 421 1.40 16.49 -3.56
C PHE A 421 2.73 16.92 -4.17
N ASP A 422 3.45 16.02 -4.83
CA ASP A 422 4.77 16.33 -5.41
C ASP A 422 4.67 17.37 -6.54
N ASP A 423 3.63 17.31 -7.38
CA ASP A 423 3.35 18.37 -8.35
C ASP A 423 3.04 19.71 -7.67
N ALA A 424 2.17 19.69 -6.65
CA ALA A 424 1.81 20.88 -5.88
C ALA A 424 3.05 21.49 -5.22
N TRP A 425 3.92 20.66 -4.65
CA TRP A 425 5.18 21.05 -4.02
C TRP A 425 6.16 21.71 -5.00
N ASN A 426 6.22 21.20 -6.22
CA ASN A 426 7.09 21.72 -7.27
C ASN A 426 6.59 23.03 -7.88
N TRP A 427 5.27 23.23 -7.91
CA TRP A 427 4.67 24.47 -8.44
C TRP A 427 4.38 25.52 -7.37
N ALA A 428 4.43 25.15 -6.09
CA ALA A 428 4.25 26.08 -4.99
C ALA A 428 5.51 26.95 -4.79
N THR A 429 5.27 28.19 -4.41
CA THR A 429 6.31 29.19 -4.15
C THR A 429 6.87 28.96 -2.75
N GLU A 430 8.19 28.91 -2.66
CA GLU A 430 8.91 28.80 -1.39
C GLU A 430 8.89 30.14 -0.66
N ILE A 431 8.63 30.11 0.65
CA ILE A 431 8.66 31.30 1.49
C ILE A 431 10.07 31.40 2.11
N PRO A 432 10.90 32.39 1.72
CA PRO A 432 12.32 32.42 2.11
C PRO A 432 12.49 32.70 3.60
N ALA A 433 13.21 31.86 4.35
CA ALA A 433 13.36 31.99 5.81
C ALA A 433 14.08 33.27 6.32
N ASP A 434 14.55 34.14 5.43
CA ASP A 434 15.48 35.25 5.69
C ASP A 434 14.81 36.59 6.04
N GLY A 435 13.48 36.61 6.22
CA GLY A 435 12.71 37.81 6.54
C GLY A 435 12.20 38.58 5.31
N SER A 436 12.55 38.17 4.08
CA SER A 436 11.86 38.64 2.86
C SER A 436 10.43 38.07 2.72
N GLU A 437 10.06 37.12 3.59
CA GLU A 437 8.76 36.44 3.69
C GLU A 437 7.58 37.39 3.63
N LEU A 438 7.63 38.50 4.39
CA LEU A 438 6.49 39.41 4.51
C LEU A 438 6.19 40.13 3.19
N THR A 439 7.23 40.44 2.40
CA THR A 439 7.06 41.08 1.09
C THR A 439 6.47 40.09 0.10
N LEU A 440 7.04 38.87 0.02
CA LEU A 440 6.54 37.83 -0.87
C LEU A 440 5.10 37.44 -0.51
N LEU A 441 4.82 37.29 0.78
CA LEU A 441 3.49 36.93 1.27
C LEU A 441 2.48 38.02 0.94
N ARG A 442 2.85 39.30 1.11
CA ARG A 442 2.01 40.41 0.69
C ARG A 442 1.73 40.36 -0.81
N ASP A 443 2.74 40.12 -1.64
CA ASP A 443 2.58 40.05 -3.09
C ASP A 443 1.68 38.88 -3.53
N ILE A 444 1.82 37.71 -2.90
CA ILE A 444 0.94 36.55 -3.12
C ILE A 444 -0.51 36.90 -2.72
N LEU A 445 -0.68 37.53 -1.55
CA LEU A 445 -2.00 37.91 -1.06
C LEU A 445 -2.64 39.00 -1.90
N ASP A 446 -1.86 39.94 -2.44
CA ASP A 446 -2.34 40.96 -3.35
C ASP A 446 -2.87 40.35 -4.64
N ARG A 447 -2.11 39.46 -5.28
CA ARG A 447 -2.57 38.68 -6.44
C ARG A 447 -3.82 37.84 -6.14
N TRP A 448 -3.90 37.25 -4.95
CA TRP A 448 -5.05 36.47 -4.51
C TRP A 448 -6.30 37.35 -4.29
N GLY A 449 -6.13 38.52 -3.68
CA GLY A 449 -7.24 39.45 -3.43
C GLY A 449 -7.86 39.99 -4.71
N ASP A 450 -7.03 40.26 -5.71
CA ASP A 450 -7.49 40.68 -7.05
C ASP A 450 -8.32 39.55 -7.70
N TYR A 451 -7.88 38.30 -7.55
CA TYR A 451 -8.63 37.14 -8.04
C TYR A 451 -10.00 36.97 -7.37
N CYS A 452 -10.11 37.18 -6.06
CA CYS A 452 -11.42 37.04 -5.39
C CYS A 452 -12.46 38.08 -5.80
N LEU A 453 -12.04 39.17 -6.44
CA LEU A 453 -12.90 40.23 -6.94
C LEU A 453 -13.26 40.08 -8.43
N GLU A 454 -12.55 39.23 -9.17
CA GLU A 454 -12.88 38.78 -10.54
C GLU A 454 -14.01 37.74 -10.53
#